data_AF-A0A0F9DLV7-F1
#
_entry.id   AF-A0A0F9DLV7-F1
#
_cell.length_a   1.000
_cell.length_b   1.000
_cell.length_c   1.000
_cell.angle_alpha   90.00
_cell.angle_beta   90.00
_cell.angle_gamma   90.00
#
_symmetry.space_group_name_H-M   'P 1'
#
loop_
_entity.id
_entity.type
_entity.pdbx_description
1 polymer ?
#
loop_
_entity_poly.entity_id
_entity_poly.type
_entity_poly.pdbx_seq_one_letter_code
_entity_poly.pdbx_strand_id
1 'polypeptide(L)'
;MLRITTTSGKIGSADPCIAELVQALNDAGFETIASCCGHGHRPGNIVLKDGREFVIARNWEEARQIDRLFPIDINGDLISER
;
A
#
# COMPACT_ATOMS: atom_id res chain seq x y z
N MET A 1 -16.48 0.60 -6.60
CA MET A 1 -15.28 1.43 -6.89
C MET A 1 -15.67 2.90 -6.81
N LEU A 2 -14.76 3.76 -6.38
CA LEU A 2 -14.91 5.22 -6.37
C LEU A 2 -13.95 5.83 -7.39
N ARG A 3 -14.32 7.00 -7.91
CA ARG A 3 -13.53 7.73 -8.90
C ARG A 3 -12.30 8.36 -8.22
N ILE A 4 -11.17 8.31 -8.90
CA ILE A 4 -9.95 9.02 -8.53
C ILE A 4 -9.42 9.84 -9.71
N THR A 5 -8.57 10.83 -9.42
CA THR A 5 -7.81 11.57 -10.42
C THR A 5 -6.32 11.33 -10.19
N THR A 6 -5.63 10.87 -11.22
CA THR A 6 -4.19 10.63 -11.20
C THR A 6 -3.39 11.94 -11.27
N THR A 7 -2.10 11.89 -10.95
CA THR A 7 -1.17 13.02 -11.11
C THR A 7 -1.18 13.64 -12.51
N SER A 8 -1.42 12.84 -13.56
CA SER A 8 -1.49 13.33 -14.95
C SER A 8 -2.87 13.84 -15.36
N GLY A 9 -3.81 14.00 -14.42
CA GLY A 9 -5.19 14.41 -14.67
C GLY A 9 -6.08 13.32 -15.30
N LYS A 10 -5.58 12.08 -15.46
CA LYS A 10 -6.41 10.97 -15.94
C LYS A 10 -7.37 10.52 -14.84
N ILE A 11 -8.56 10.14 -15.26
CA ILE A 11 -9.59 9.61 -14.37
C ILE A 11 -9.39 8.10 -14.24
N GLY A 12 -9.32 7.63 -12.99
CA GLY A 12 -9.26 6.22 -12.65
C GLY A 12 -10.38 5.82 -11.69
N SER A 13 -10.28 4.60 -11.18
CA SER A 13 -11.16 4.10 -10.12
C SER A 13 -10.39 3.27 -9.11
N ALA A 14 -10.77 3.38 -7.83
CA ALA A 14 -10.20 2.62 -6.73
C ALA A 14 -11.30 1.92 -5.92
N ASP A 15 -10.94 0.91 -5.12
CA ASP A 15 -11.91 0.30 -4.21
C ASP A 15 -12.33 1.29 -3.11
N PRO A 16 -13.62 1.35 -2.71
CA PRO A 16 -14.09 2.36 -1.74
C PRO A 16 -13.33 2.35 -0.41
N CYS A 17 -12.93 1.15 0.05
CA CYS A 17 -12.13 0.91 1.26
C CYS A 17 -10.77 1.62 1.30
N ILE A 18 -10.17 1.95 0.15
CA ILE A 18 -8.84 2.59 0.08
C ILE A 18 -8.83 3.81 -0.85
N ALA A 19 -9.99 4.23 -1.37
CA ALA A 19 -10.06 5.27 -2.39
C ALA A 19 -9.49 6.61 -1.91
N GLU A 20 -9.72 6.99 -0.66
CA GLU A 20 -9.16 8.22 -0.08
C GLU A 20 -7.63 8.16 0.03
N LEU A 21 -7.06 7.00 0.36
CA LEU A 21 -5.61 6.81 0.39
C LEU A 21 -5.01 6.89 -1.02
N VAL A 22 -5.66 6.25 -2.00
CA VAL A 22 -5.24 6.30 -3.40
C VAL A 22 -5.32 7.73 -3.94
N GLN A 23 -6.39 8.48 -3.62
CA GLN A 23 -6.52 9.88 -4.03
C GLN A 23 -5.44 10.75 -3.36
N ALA A 24 -5.22 10.60 -2.05
CA ALA A 24 -4.22 11.36 -1.32
C ALA A 24 -2.80 11.16 -1.87
N LEU A 25 -2.44 9.95 -2.30
CA LEU A 25 -1.16 9.67 -2.95
C LEU A 25 -1.02 10.44 -4.26
N ASN A 26 -2.05 10.41 -5.13
CA ASN A 26 -2.01 11.16 -6.38
C ASN A 26 -1.99 12.67 -6.16
N ASP A 27 -2.75 13.19 -5.19
CA ASP A 27 -2.76 14.61 -4.84
C ASP A 27 -1.38 15.08 -4.34
N ALA A 28 -0.65 14.19 -3.64
CA ALA A 28 0.72 14.44 -3.18
C ALA A 28 1.80 14.23 -4.26
N GLY A 29 1.42 13.90 -5.51
CA GLY A 29 2.37 13.70 -6.61
C GLY A 29 2.89 12.27 -6.78
N PHE A 30 2.37 11.30 -6.02
CA PHE A 30 2.70 9.88 -6.19
C PHE A 30 1.71 9.21 -7.14
N GLU A 31 2.09 9.08 -8.41
CA GLU A 31 1.23 8.47 -9.44
C GLU A 31 0.95 7.00 -9.12
N THR A 32 -0.31 6.68 -8.83
CA THR A 32 -0.75 5.30 -8.60
C THR A 32 -1.10 4.63 -9.94
N ILE A 33 -0.60 3.44 -10.19
CA ILE A 33 -0.86 2.69 -11.44
C ILE A 33 -1.79 1.49 -11.25
N ALA A 34 -1.94 0.99 -10.02
CA ALA A 34 -2.89 -0.04 -9.65
C ALA A 34 -3.21 0.03 -8.14
N SER A 35 -4.38 -0.45 -7.73
CA SER A 35 -4.74 -0.57 -6.32
C SER A 35 -5.84 -1.61 -6.10
N CYS A 36 -5.79 -2.35 -4.99
CA CYS A 36 -6.88 -3.18 -4.50
C CYS A 36 -6.83 -3.22 -2.97
N CYS A 37 -7.97 -3.17 -2.27
CA CYS A 37 -7.94 -3.32 -0.80
C CYS A 37 -7.88 -4.77 -0.31
N GLY A 38 -7.77 -5.73 -1.23
CA GLY A 38 -7.75 -7.17 -0.92
C GLY A 38 -9.11 -7.73 -0.49
N HIS A 39 -10.16 -6.90 -0.47
CA HIS A 39 -11.55 -7.24 -0.14
C HIS A 39 -11.70 -8.04 1.17
N GLY A 40 -10.81 -7.84 2.15
CA GLY A 40 -10.81 -8.56 3.44
C GLY A 40 -10.20 -9.98 3.40
N HIS A 41 -9.83 -10.49 2.23
CA HIS A 41 -9.31 -11.86 2.06
C HIS A 41 -7.79 -11.93 2.10
N ARG A 42 -7.11 -10.82 1.77
CA ARG A 42 -5.66 -10.71 1.68
C ARG A 42 -5.24 -9.27 1.97
N PRO A 43 -3.94 -9.01 2.23
CA PRO A 43 -3.42 -7.64 2.26
C PRO A 43 -3.81 -6.90 0.98
N GLY A 44 -4.20 -5.64 1.14
CA GLY A 44 -4.39 -4.72 0.05
C GLY A 44 -3.05 -4.22 -0.49
N ASN A 45 -3.09 -3.58 -1.65
CA ASN A 45 -1.93 -2.98 -2.26
C ASN A 45 -2.26 -1.67 -2.99
N ILE A 46 -1.27 -0.78 -3.04
CA ILE A 46 -1.25 0.40 -3.91
C ILE A 46 0.11 0.44 -4.60
N VAL A 47 0.10 0.36 -5.93
CA VAL A 47 1.31 0.33 -6.75
C VAL A 47 1.60 1.73 -7.27
N LEU A 48 2.80 2.25 -6.98
CA LEU A 48 3.27 3.52 -7.49
C LEU A 48 4.07 3.34 -8.78
N LYS A 49 4.01 4.35 -9.66
CA LYS A 49 4.76 4.36 -10.92
C LYS A 49 6.28 4.33 -10.76
N ASP A 50 6.78 4.79 -9.61
CA ASP A 50 8.22 4.81 -9.30
C ASP A 50 8.77 3.44 -8.85
N GLY A 51 7.93 2.40 -8.85
CA GLY A 51 8.32 1.03 -8.52
C GLY A 51 8.09 0.63 -7.06
N ARG A 52 7.67 1.57 -6.19
CA ARG A 52 7.28 1.24 -4.81
C ARG A 52 5.87 0.67 -4.76
N GLU A 53 5.62 -0.22 -3.80
CA GLU A 53 4.29 -0.76 -3.51
C GLU A 53 4.00 -0.65 -2.02
N PHE A 54 2.83 -0.08 -1.69
CA PHE A 54 2.31 -0.07 -0.34
C PHE A 54 1.52 -1.34 -0.13
N VAL A 55 1.92 -2.17 0.83
CA VAL A 55 1.14 -3.33 1.26
C VAL A 55 0.36 -2.96 2.51
N ILE A 56 -0.95 -3.15 2.48
CA ILE A 56 -1.87 -2.77 3.55
C ILE A 56 -2.39 -4.05 4.21
N ALA A 57 -1.85 -4.37 5.38
CA ALA A 57 -2.37 -5.47 6.19
C ALA A 57 -3.83 -5.19 6.61
N ARG A 58 -4.61 -6.26 6.76
CA ARG A 58 -6.01 -6.20 7.18
C ARG A 58 -6.17 -5.74 8.62
N ASN A 59 -5.17 -6.00 9.46
CA ASN A 59 -5.12 -5.61 10.86
C ASN A 59 -3.67 -5.60 11.39
N TRP A 60 -3.52 -5.22 12.66
CA TRP A 60 -2.22 -5.12 13.32
C TRP A 60 -1.52 -6.48 13.45
N GLU A 61 -2.27 -7.55 13.71
CA GLU A 61 -1.72 -8.89 13.86
C GLU A 61 -1.09 -9.39 12.56
N GLU A 62 -1.78 -9.24 11.44
CA GLU A 62 -1.24 -9.56 10.11
C GLU A 62 -0.04 -8.67 9.77
N ALA A 63 -0.06 -7.38 10.15
CA ALA A 63 1.09 -6.50 9.97
C ALA A 63 2.34 -7.01 10.72
N ARG A 64 2.17 -7.50 11.96
CA ARG A 64 3.28 -8.11 12.73
C ARG A 64 3.73 -9.45 12.15
N GLN A 65 2.83 -10.22 11.55
CA GLN A 65 3.21 -11.45 10.85
C GLN A 65 4.03 -11.16 9.59
N ILE A 66 3.65 -10.15 8.82
CA ILE A 66 4.40 -9.68 7.64
C ILE A 66 5.78 -9.16 8.05
N ASP A 67 5.84 -8.33 9.09
CA ASP A 67 7.09 -7.76 9.62
C ASP A 67 8.12 -8.84 10.01
N ARG A 68 7.65 -9.95 10.60
CA ARG A 68 8.51 -11.11 10.96
C ARG A 68 9.10 -11.86 9.77
N LEU A 69 8.63 -11.63 8.55
CA LEU A 69 9.25 -12.23 7.36
C LEU A 69 10.62 -11.63 7.06
N PHE A 70 10.91 -10.46 7.62
CA PHE A 70 12.19 -9.79 7.45
C PHE A 70 13.11 -10.19 8.62
N PRO A 71 14.27 -10.82 8.35
CA PRO A 71 15.19 -11.26 9.41
C PRO A 71 16.05 -10.11 9.95
N ILE A 72 15.82 -8.89 9.48
CA ILE A 72 16.56 -7.68 9.82
C ILE A 72 15.64 -6.66 10.47
N ASP A 73 16.18 -5.84 11.36
CA ASP A 73 15.46 -4.73 11.95
C ASP A 73 15.51 -3.46 11.06
N ILE A 74 14.94 -2.37 11.56
CA ILE A 74 14.91 -1.08 10.85
C ILE A 74 16.29 -0.44 10.61
N ASN A 75 17.33 -0.89 11.33
CA ASN A 75 18.71 -0.45 11.16
C ASN A 75 19.50 -1.39 10.22
N GLY A 76 18.92 -2.54 9.87
CA GLY A 76 19.54 -3.56 9.02
C GLY A 76 20.27 -4.66 9.80
N ASP A 77 20.15 -4.68 11.13
CA ASP A 77 20.80 -5.70 11.97
C ASP A 77 19.98 -6.98 12.03
N LEU A 78 20.62 -8.15 12.13
CA LEU A 78 19.93 -9.42 12.29
C LEU A 78 19.17 -9.48 13.63
N ILE A 79 17.90 -9.84 13.57
CA ILE A 79 17.03 -9.91 14.75
C ILE A 79 17.48 -11.03 15.73
N SER A 80 18.24 -12.02 15.26
CA SER A 80 18.79 -13.11 16.08
C SER A 80 19.89 -12.68 17.08
N GLU A 81 20.35 -11.44 17.02
CA GLU A 81 21.46 -10.93 17.84
C GLU A 81 21.01 -10.04 19.03
N ARG A 82 19.71 -10.04 19.39
CA ARG A 82 19.17 -9.28 20.53
C ARG A 82 18.69 -10.14 21.69
#